data_AF-A0A059AUH2-F1
#
_entry.id   AF-A0A059AUH2-F1
#
_cell.length_a   1.000
_cell.length_b   1.000
_cell.length_c   1.000
_cell.angle_alpha   90.00
_cell.angle_beta   90.00
_cell.angle_gamma   90.00
#
_symmetry.space_group_name_H-M   'P 1'
#
loop_
_entity.id
_entity.type
_entity.pdbx_description
1 polymer ?
#
loop_
_entity_poly.entity_id
_entity_poly.type
_entity_poly.pdbx_seq_one_letter_code
_entity_poly.pdbx_strand_id
1 'polypeptide(L)'
;MSSDIVNPSPLLKIDIISAQDLASVSHSMRTYAVAWVHPDRKFSTRVDTRGQCNPTWNDKFVFCVDQEFLRRETSAVMVEIYAVHWFRDVLIGTVRVLVSNFAPPSSWPFRRKQLIGMRVVALQVRRPSGRPQGILNVGGTLLDSSMGSKPLYTQ
;
A
#
# COMPACT_ATOMS: atom_id res chain seq x y z
N MET A 1 -36.83 1.53 14.97
CA MET A 1 -35.45 2.05 15.05
C MET A 1 -34.52 0.87 14.93
N SER A 2 -34.08 0.53 13.71
CA SER A 2 -33.12 -0.57 13.52
C SER A 2 -31.77 -0.10 14.05
N SER A 3 -31.23 -0.84 15.00
CA SER A 3 -29.83 -0.71 15.41
C SER A 3 -28.96 -1.13 14.22
N ASP A 4 -28.37 -0.17 13.52
CA ASP A 4 -27.34 -0.43 12.52
C ASP A 4 -26.16 -1.09 13.24
N ILE A 5 -26.08 -2.42 13.12
CA ILE A 5 -24.90 -3.17 13.51
C ILE A 5 -23.80 -2.72 12.55
N VAL A 6 -22.98 -1.76 12.99
CA VAL A 6 -21.78 -1.36 12.28
C VAL A 6 -20.85 -2.57 12.30
N ASN A 7 -20.90 -3.37 11.23
CA ASN A 7 -19.94 -4.44 11.03
C ASN A 7 -18.54 -3.81 11.04
N PRO A 8 -17.61 -4.33 11.87
CA PRO A 8 -16.32 -3.71 12.00
C PRO A 8 -15.60 -3.78 10.64
N SER A 9 -15.11 -2.63 10.19
CA SER A 9 -14.48 -2.49 8.87
C SER A 9 -13.12 -3.20 8.89
N PRO A 10 -12.87 -4.16 7.98
CA PRO A 10 -11.54 -4.72 7.83
C PRO A 10 -10.47 -3.65 7.62
N LEU A 11 -9.28 -3.89 8.19
CA LEU A 11 -8.15 -2.96 8.07
C LEU A 11 -7.10 -3.56 7.14
N LEU A 12 -6.74 -2.85 6.08
CA LEU A 12 -5.64 -3.19 5.20
C LEU A 12 -4.42 -2.36 5.59
N LYS A 13 -3.38 -3.02 6.10
CA LYS A 13 -2.10 -2.38 6.39
C LYS A 13 -1.18 -2.52 5.18
N ILE A 14 -0.59 -1.41 4.76
CA ILE A 14 0.35 -1.32 3.64
C ILE A 14 1.64 -0.66 4.13
N ASP A 15 2.77 -1.15 3.66
CA ASP A 15 4.11 -0.61 3.90
C ASP A 15 4.72 -0.23 2.54
N ILE A 16 4.91 1.06 2.30
CA ILE A 16 5.60 1.54 1.10
C ILE A 16 7.09 1.57 1.43
N ILE A 17 7.80 0.51 1.02
CA ILE A 17 9.15 0.22 1.50
C ILE A 17 10.18 1.03 0.72
N SER A 18 10.30 0.74 -0.57
CA SER A 18 11.35 1.31 -1.43
C SER A 18 10.99 1.19 -2.90
N ALA A 19 11.73 1.90 -3.75
CA ALA A 19 11.74 1.65 -5.17
C ALA A 19 13.18 1.55 -5.71
N GLN A 20 13.33 0.95 -6.87
CA GLN A 20 14.61 0.73 -7.54
C GLN A 20 14.49 1.08 -9.02
N ASP A 21 15.56 1.59 -9.60
CA ASP A 21 15.66 1.91 -11.04
C ASP A 21 14.50 2.78 -11.57
N LEU A 22 14.07 3.77 -10.78
CA LEU A 22 13.06 4.73 -11.22
C LEU A 22 13.56 5.53 -12.42
N ALA A 23 12.63 5.91 -13.30
CA ALA A 23 12.93 6.78 -14.42
C ALA A 23 13.48 8.13 -13.92
N SER A 24 14.70 8.46 -14.34
CA SER A 24 15.31 9.74 -13.96
C SER A 24 14.60 10.90 -14.66
N VAL A 25 14.15 11.88 -13.87
CA VAL A 25 13.54 13.13 -14.35
C VAL A 25 14.40 14.36 -14.04
N SER A 26 15.44 14.19 -13.21
CA SER A 26 16.45 15.21 -12.91
C SER A 26 17.71 14.55 -12.32
N HIS A 27 18.82 15.28 -12.27
CA HIS A 27 20.07 14.80 -11.67
C HIS A 27 20.02 14.63 -10.14
N SER A 28 19.14 15.37 -9.44
CA SER A 28 19.00 15.30 -7.98
C SER A 28 17.54 15.06 -7.62
N MET A 29 17.14 13.80 -7.74
CA MET A 29 15.77 13.40 -7.43
C MET A 29 15.56 13.28 -5.94
N ARG A 30 14.53 13.98 -5.45
CA ARG A 30 13.93 13.77 -4.13
C ARG A 30 12.54 13.25 -4.37
N THR A 31 12.18 12.11 -3.79
CA THR A 31 10.96 11.41 -4.19
C THR A 31 10.08 11.04 -3.01
N TYR A 32 8.79 10.99 -3.24
CA TYR A 32 7.81 10.48 -2.29
C TYR A 32 6.75 9.69 -3.06
N ALA A 33 6.00 8.87 -2.34
CA ALA A 33 4.90 8.11 -2.89
C ALA A 33 3.58 8.55 -2.27
N VAL A 34 2.52 8.45 -3.06
CA VAL A 34 1.14 8.71 -2.65
C VAL A 34 0.34 7.44 -2.84
N ALA A 35 -0.28 6.94 -1.78
CA ALA A 35 -1.03 5.69 -1.78
C ALA A 35 -2.51 5.93 -1.43
N TRP A 36 -3.42 5.25 -2.11
CA TRP A 36 -4.85 5.30 -1.79
C TRP A 36 -5.62 4.07 -2.25
N VAL A 37 -6.74 3.82 -1.57
CA VAL A 37 -7.79 2.87 -1.98
C VAL A 37 -8.97 3.63 -2.58
N HIS A 38 -9.35 4.76 -1.97
CA HIS A 38 -10.36 5.69 -2.46
C HIS A 38 -9.67 7.00 -2.88
N PRO A 39 -9.95 7.55 -4.07
CA PRO A 39 -9.23 8.71 -4.61
C PRO A 39 -9.32 9.95 -3.71
N ASP A 40 -10.35 10.06 -2.89
CA ASP A 40 -10.59 11.19 -1.96
C ASP A 40 -9.78 11.07 -0.66
N ARG A 41 -9.16 9.91 -0.40
CA ARG A 41 -8.42 9.62 0.84
C ARG A 41 -7.03 9.10 0.50
N LYS A 42 -6.11 10.03 0.27
CA LYS A 42 -4.71 9.75 -0.08
C LYS A 42 -3.80 9.90 1.14
N PHE A 43 -2.81 9.03 1.22
CA PHE A 43 -1.71 9.13 2.18
C PHE A 43 -0.41 9.35 1.41
N SER A 44 0.48 10.17 1.95
CA SER A 44 1.79 10.44 1.34
C SER A 44 2.90 9.95 2.26
N THR A 45 3.95 9.39 1.68
CA THR A 45 5.17 9.04 2.41
C THR A 45 5.96 10.30 2.75
N ARG A 46 7.00 10.15 3.56
CA ARG A 46 8.04 11.18 3.66
C ARG A 46 8.77 11.29 2.32
N VAL A 47 9.39 12.44 2.09
CA VAL A 47 10.29 12.63 0.95
C VAL A 47 11.63 11.98 1.27
N ASP A 48 12.04 11.01 0.47
CA ASP A 48 13.43 10.57 0.44
C ASP A 48 14.26 11.55 -0.38
N THR A 49 15.34 12.03 0.22
CA THR A 49 16.23 13.05 -0.37
C THR A 49 17.56 12.49 -0.83
N ARG A 50 17.83 11.20 -0.59
CA ARG A 50 19.15 10.61 -0.77
C ARG A 50 19.17 9.49 -1.81
N GLY A 51 18.13 8.67 -1.89
CA GLY A 51 18.11 7.48 -2.74
C GLY A 51 18.01 7.78 -4.23
N GLN A 52 17.67 9.00 -4.63
CA GLN A 52 17.53 9.42 -6.03
C GLN A 52 16.57 8.49 -6.81
N CYS A 53 17.08 7.71 -7.77
CA CYS A 53 16.30 6.72 -8.52
C CYS A 53 16.03 5.42 -7.73
N ASN A 54 16.62 5.26 -6.54
CA ASN A 54 16.48 4.08 -5.67
C ASN A 54 16.02 4.49 -4.25
N PRO A 55 14.85 5.14 -4.11
CA PRO A 55 14.42 5.69 -2.83
C PRO A 55 14.00 4.62 -1.83
N THR A 56 14.11 4.95 -0.55
CA THR A 56 13.59 4.14 0.56
C THR A 56 12.75 5.02 1.48
N TRP A 57 11.49 4.66 1.66
CA TRP A 57 10.51 5.43 2.44
C TRP A 57 10.20 4.75 3.78
N ASN A 58 9.87 3.45 3.76
CA ASN A 58 9.46 2.66 4.93
C ASN A 58 8.27 3.27 5.70
N ASP A 59 7.34 3.88 4.99
CA ASP A 59 6.14 4.50 5.56
C ASP A 59 4.97 3.51 5.56
N LYS A 60 4.23 3.46 6.67
CA LYS A 60 3.14 2.50 6.91
C LYS A 60 1.79 3.20 6.92
N PHE A 61 0.85 2.67 6.14
CA PHE A 61 -0.52 3.14 6.05
C PHE A 61 -1.51 2.07 6.49
N VAL A 62 -2.65 2.52 7.02
CA VAL A 62 -3.78 1.65 7.37
C VAL A 62 -5.01 2.20 6.69
N PHE A 63 -5.67 1.36 5.90
CA PHE A 63 -6.89 1.69 5.19
C PHE A 63 -8.05 0.93 5.82
N CYS A 64 -9.09 1.64 6.25
CA CYS A 64 -10.38 1.02 6.55
C CYS A 64 -11.07 0.73 5.22
N VAL A 65 -11.35 -0.55 4.96
CA VAL A 65 -12.01 -1.00 3.73
C VAL A 65 -13.28 -1.78 4.10
N ASP A 66 -14.22 -1.88 3.18
CA ASP A 66 -15.41 -2.70 3.38
C ASP A 66 -15.21 -4.14 2.88
N GLN A 67 -16.16 -5.02 3.23
CA GLN A 67 -16.12 -6.43 2.84
C GLN A 67 -16.29 -6.63 1.32
N GLU A 68 -16.96 -5.71 0.63
CA GLU A 68 -17.14 -5.80 -0.82
C GLU A 68 -15.81 -5.54 -1.55
N PHE A 69 -15.04 -4.55 -1.09
CA PHE A 69 -13.69 -4.28 -1.54
C PHE A 69 -12.81 -5.51 -1.36
N LEU A 70 -12.84 -6.19 -0.21
CA LEU A 70 -12.00 -7.39 -0.03
C LEU A 70 -12.40 -8.58 -0.92
N ARG A 71 -13.66 -8.67 -1.35
CA ARG A 71 -14.16 -9.77 -2.19
C ARG A 71 -13.87 -9.57 -3.68
N ARG A 72 -13.73 -8.32 -4.14
CA ARG A 72 -13.47 -8.01 -5.54
C ARG A 72 -12.02 -8.37 -5.90
N GLU A 73 -11.84 -9.21 -6.91
CA GLU A 73 -10.52 -9.62 -7.41
C GLU A 73 -9.70 -8.44 -7.97
N THR A 74 -10.39 -7.38 -8.39
CA THR A 74 -9.81 -6.15 -8.93
C THR A 74 -9.55 -5.09 -7.87
N SER A 75 -9.74 -5.39 -6.59
CA SER A 75 -9.43 -4.43 -5.52
C SER A 75 -7.94 -4.20 -5.41
N ALA A 76 -7.57 -2.93 -5.33
CA ALA A 76 -6.18 -2.52 -5.37
C ALA A 76 -5.93 -1.27 -4.54
N VAL A 77 -4.70 -1.16 -4.06
CA VAL A 77 -4.11 0.09 -3.60
C VAL A 77 -3.39 0.70 -4.78
N MET A 78 -3.74 1.93 -5.11
CA MET A 78 -3.04 2.72 -6.12
C MET A 78 -1.86 3.42 -5.44
N VAL A 79 -0.71 3.42 -6.11
CA VAL A 79 0.49 4.14 -5.67
C VAL A 79 1.00 4.99 -6.82
N GLU A 80 1.16 6.28 -6.59
CA GLU A 80 1.89 7.20 -7.47
C GLU A 80 3.23 7.55 -6.84
N ILE A 81 4.27 7.67 -7.66
CA ILE A 81 5.60 8.08 -7.21
C ILE A 81 5.94 9.40 -7.88
N TYR A 82 6.33 10.39 -7.09
CA TYR A 82 6.60 11.75 -7.52
C TYR A 82 8.03 12.15 -7.24
N ALA A 83 8.60 12.99 -8.11
CA ALA A 83 9.80 13.77 -7.84
C ALA A 83 9.42 15.19 -7.44
N VAL A 84 9.96 15.66 -6.32
CA VAL A 84 9.80 17.04 -5.85
C VAL A 84 10.46 18.01 -6.84
N HIS A 85 9.73 19.02 -7.27
CA HIS A 85 10.22 20.03 -8.20
C HIS A 85 9.80 21.44 -7.76
N TRP A 86 10.54 22.47 -8.19
CA TRP A 86 10.34 23.85 -7.68
C TRP A 86 9.01 24.50 -8.11
N PHE A 87 8.45 24.06 -9.23
CA PHE A 87 7.17 24.57 -9.75
C PHE A 87 6.01 23.61 -9.50
N ARG A 88 6.12 22.38 -10.02
CA ARG A 88 5.13 21.32 -9.84
C ARG A 88 5.82 19.96 -9.83
N ASP A 89 5.51 19.15 -8.84
CA ASP A 89 6.04 17.79 -8.71
C ASP A 89 5.73 16.94 -9.94
N VAL A 90 6.72 16.13 -10.32
CA VAL A 90 6.71 15.35 -11.56
C VAL A 90 6.31 13.92 -11.25
N LEU A 91 5.25 13.43 -11.87
CA LEU A 91 4.85 12.02 -11.77
C LEU A 91 5.88 11.14 -12.50
N ILE A 92 6.58 10.30 -11.73
CA ILE A 92 7.55 9.35 -12.26
C ILE A 92 6.83 8.11 -12.80
N GLY A 93 5.86 7.62 -12.03
CA GLY A 93 5.10 6.45 -12.42
C GLY A 93 4.04 6.03 -11.41
N THR A 94 3.24 5.07 -11.85
CA THR A 94 2.09 4.52 -11.13
C THR A 94 2.25 3.02 -10.95
N VAL A 95 1.77 2.51 -9.82
CA VAL A 95 1.66 1.08 -9.53
C VAL A 95 0.26 0.79 -9.03
N ARG A 96 -0.31 -0.31 -9.53
CA ARG A 96 -1.57 -0.86 -9.02
C ARG A 96 -1.27 -2.14 -8.24
N VAL A 97 -1.43 -2.08 -6.93
CA VAL A 97 -1.13 -3.16 -6.00
C VAL A 97 -2.40 -3.92 -5.69
N LEU A 98 -2.58 -5.12 -6.26
CA LEU A 98 -3.76 -5.94 -5.98
C LEU A 98 -3.77 -6.39 -4.51
N VAL A 99 -4.93 -6.31 -3.87
CA VAL A 99 -5.08 -6.76 -2.47
C VAL A 99 -4.89 -8.27 -2.36
N SER A 100 -5.23 -9.02 -3.41
CA SER A 100 -5.01 -10.46 -3.51
C SER A 100 -3.53 -10.86 -3.41
N ASN A 101 -2.59 -9.95 -3.72
CA ASN A 101 -1.15 -10.18 -3.55
C ASN A 101 -0.77 -10.41 -2.07
N PHE A 102 -1.58 -9.89 -1.14
CA PHE A 102 -1.35 -10.02 0.30
C PHE A 102 -2.22 -11.11 0.94
N ALA A 103 -3.19 -11.65 0.20
CA ALA A 103 -4.06 -12.69 0.70
C ALA A 103 -3.32 -14.03 0.85
N PRO A 104 -3.63 -14.84 1.88
CA PRO A 104 -3.18 -16.21 1.94
C PRO A 104 -3.70 -17.01 0.73
N PRO A 105 -2.94 -17.98 0.21
CA PRO A 105 -3.48 -18.98 -0.71
C PRO A 105 -4.74 -19.63 -0.14
N SER A 106 -5.75 -19.84 -0.98
CA SER A 106 -7.04 -20.45 -0.59
C SER A 106 -6.87 -21.85 0.01
N SER A 107 -5.85 -22.59 -0.44
CA SER A 107 -5.49 -23.95 0.00
C SER A 107 -4.91 -24.06 1.40
N TRP A 108 -4.63 -22.95 2.09
CA TRP A 108 -4.04 -23.00 3.43
C TRP A 108 -5.08 -23.21 4.53
N PRO A 109 -4.82 -24.09 5.51
CA PRO A 109 -5.71 -24.27 6.66
C PRO A 109 -5.85 -22.96 7.47
N PHE A 110 -7.05 -22.72 8.01
CA PHE A 110 -7.44 -21.47 8.69
C PHE A 110 -6.44 -21.03 9.79
N ARG A 111 -5.89 -21.99 10.55
CA ARG A 111 -4.85 -21.74 11.56
C ARG A 111 -3.55 -21.13 11.01
N ARG A 112 -3.18 -21.42 9.75
CA ARG A 112 -2.02 -20.79 9.08
C ARG A 112 -2.36 -19.44 8.46
N LYS A 113 -3.63 -19.19 8.11
CA LYS A 113 -4.08 -17.88 7.60
C LYS A 113 -3.93 -16.78 8.66
N GLN A 114 -4.22 -17.12 9.92
CA GLN A 114 -4.09 -16.23 11.07
C GLN A 114 -2.61 -15.96 11.49
N LEU A 115 -1.66 -16.75 10.98
CA LEU A 115 -0.23 -16.64 11.28
C LEU A 115 0.57 -15.83 10.24
N ILE A 116 -0.06 -15.42 9.13
CA ILE A 116 0.64 -14.73 8.04
C ILE A 116 0.92 -13.29 8.45
N GLY A 117 2.17 -13.05 8.81
CA GLY A 117 2.75 -11.72 8.93
C GLY A 117 2.76 -10.98 7.58
N MET A 118 3.33 -9.77 7.61
CA MET A 118 3.50 -8.89 6.45
C MET A 118 4.02 -9.66 5.22
N ARG A 119 3.33 -9.59 4.08
CA ARG A 119 3.81 -10.10 2.79
C ARG A 119 4.41 -8.98 1.99
N VAL A 120 5.64 -9.15 1.51
CA VAL A 120 6.33 -8.18 0.65
C VAL A 120 6.24 -8.64 -0.80
N VAL A 121 5.90 -7.71 -1.69
CA VAL A 121 5.83 -7.92 -3.13
C VAL A 121 6.61 -6.83 -3.87
N ALA A 122 7.19 -7.21 -5.00
CA ALA A 122 7.90 -6.31 -5.90
C ALA A 122 7.05 -6.13 -7.16
N LEU A 123 6.74 -4.89 -7.52
CA LEU A 123 5.80 -4.56 -8.60
C LEU A 123 6.41 -3.57 -9.58
N GLN A 124 6.19 -3.82 -10.87
CA GLN A 124 6.68 -2.97 -11.94
C GLN A 124 6.03 -1.59 -11.90
N VAL A 125 6.85 -0.54 -11.84
CA VAL A 125 6.41 0.84 -12.00
C VAL A 125 6.14 1.11 -13.49
N ARG A 126 4.99 1.71 -13.76
CA ARG A 126 4.57 2.13 -15.10
C ARG A 126 4.69 3.63 -15.22
N ARG A 127 5.47 4.09 -16.19
CA ARG A 127 5.63 5.52 -16.49
C ARG A 127 4.33 6.11 -17.06
N PRO A 128 4.15 7.44 -17.03
CA PRO A 128 3.05 8.10 -17.73
C PRO A 128 2.96 7.78 -19.22
N SER A 129 4.09 7.43 -19.85
CA SER A 129 4.14 6.96 -21.24
C SER A 129 3.65 5.52 -21.46
N GLY A 130 3.28 4.80 -20.40
CA GLY A 130 2.90 3.38 -20.41
C GLY A 130 4.08 2.40 -20.37
N ARG A 131 5.30 2.86 -20.66
CA ARG A 131 6.51 2.03 -20.62
C ARG A 131 6.83 1.58 -19.18
N PRO A 132 7.17 0.31 -18.96
CA PRO A 132 7.64 -0.17 -17.67
C PRO A 132 9.05 0.36 -17.39
N GLN A 133 9.29 0.88 -16.19
CA GLN A 133 10.64 1.20 -15.70
C GLN A 133 10.62 1.32 -14.17
N GLY A 134 11.52 0.61 -13.50
CA GLY A 134 11.65 0.59 -12.05
C GLY A 134 10.72 -0.37 -11.33
N ILE A 135 11.08 -0.72 -10.11
CA ILE A 135 10.38 -1.70 -9.26
C ILE A 135 10.02 -1.05 -7.93
N LEU A 136 8.76 -1.17 -7.51
CA LEU A 136 8.28 -0.76 -6.20
C LEU A 136 8.17 -1.98 -5.28
N ASN A 137 8.80 -1.93 -4.11
CA ASN A 137 8.67 -2.92 -3.05
C ASN A 137 7.59 -2.48 -2.05
N VAL A 138 6.57 -3.31 -1.86
CA VAL A 138 5.41 -3.02 -1.00
C VAL A 138 5.16 -4.17 -0.06
N GLY A 139 5.02 -3.89 1.23
CA GLY A 139 4.50 -4.80 2.22
C GLY A 139 2.98 -4.66 2.37
N GLY A 140 2.26 -5.75 2.62
CA GLY A 140 0.85 -5.68 2.97
C GLY A 140 0.38 -6.83 3.86
N THR A 141 -0.65 -6.55 4.66
CA THR A 141 -1.38 -7.55 5.46
C THR A 141 -2.81 -7.10 5.72
N LEU A 142 -3.72 -8.08 5.78
CA LEU A 142 -5.12 -7.87 6.15
C LEU A 142 -5.27 -8.14 7.66
N LEU A 143 -5.78 -7.15 8.37
CA LEU A 143 -6.11 -7.26 9.79
C LEU A 143 -7.63 -7.41 9.91
N ASP A 144 -8.06 -8.52 10.51
CA ASP A 144 -9.46 -8.70 10.86
C ASP A 144 -9.78 -7.83 12.08
N SER A 145 -10.81 -7.00 11.93
CA SER A 145 -11.29 -6.07 12.93
C SER A 145 -11.97 -6.75 14.13
N SER A 146 -12.10 -8.09 14.10
CA SER A 146 -12.46 -8.92 15.27
C SER A 146 -11.40 -8.93 16.39
N MET A 147 -10.18 -8.41 16.14
CA MET A 147 -9.14 -8.28 17.16
C MET A 147 -9.37 -7.19 18.22
N GLY A 148 -10.55 -6.57 18.26
CA GLY A 148 -10.98 -5.64 19.32
C GLY A 148 -11.43 -6.30 20.63
N SER A 149 -11.42 -7.63 20.75
CA SER A 149 -11.79 -8.35 21.99
C SER A 149 -10.61 -9.14 22.56
N LYS A 150 -9.54 -8.45 22.96
CA LYS A 150 -8.69 -9.01 24.03
C LYS A 150 -9.17 -8.36 25.32
N PRO A 151 -9.80 -9.10 26.26
CA PRO A 151 -10.00 -8.55 27.59
C PRO A 151 -8.63 -8.20 28.15
N LEU A 152 -8.46 -6.94 28.54
CA LEU A 152 -7.34 -6.54 29.37
C LEU A 152 -7.50 -7.34 30.67
N TYR A 153 -6.68 -8.37 30.84
CA TYR A 153 -6.50 -8.96 32.16
C TYR A 153 -5.79 -7.91 33.00
N THR A 154 -6.56 -7.27 33.88
CA THR A 154 -6.02 -6.56 35.03
C THR A 154 -5.52 -7.60 36.02
N GLN A 155 -4.23 -7.54 36.35
CA GLN A 155 -3.72 -7.94 37.66
C GLN A 155 -3.24 -6.68 38.37
#